data_AF-A0A5M8SFX8-F1
#
_entry.id   AF-A0A5M8SFX8-F1
#
_cell.length_a   1.000
_cell.length_b   1.000
_cell.length_c   1.000
_cell.angle_alpha   90.00
_cell.angle_beta   90.00
_cell.angle_gamma   90.00
#
_symmetry.space_group_name_H-M   'P 1'
#
loop_
_entity.id
_entity.type
_entity.pdbx_description
1 polymer ?
#
loop_
_entity_poly.entity_id
_entity_poly.type
_entity_poly.pdbx_seq_one_letter_code
_entity_poly.pdbx_strand_id
1 'polypeptide(L)'
;MSDYLAVGGVSAVLKSLLISALPSGPSTILGGAAGITNVAPDLITTGSSEAAQINIFLYYASINPALRNLDLPSMGPNGNRLSNPPLAINLHYLITAYGSNPFDAEILLAWAMQVLHNAPVVPRSLIEQALEDLVAVLPAPIENQLISATTLASQVEYIRITPEALTTEEIYRLWTAFQTHYRPTTSYQVSVVVIQDTQSYASNLPVQHRSVLALPLMSPVIQAVSPPLAPIGQVVTIRGNNFLGDTPPATQVSFDKGPPVAALSVQGSCVRVAVPSTLFAGTHSVRILRSVTFPSSSRAHSGFSSNPFPFQVVPVIQPAAVPPIESKIGNPLTLTLTPAVGVTQEAIVYIGDQAIPVPARPLSGPATSTQITITVPASVAAGTYPLRVEVDGAQSTLTQDSNPASPTFGQYLPQIQVTP
;
A
#
# COMPACT_ATOMS: atom_id res chain seq x y z
N MET A 1 -25.62 -13.74 12.94
CA MET A 1 -24.29 -13.69 13.58
C MET A 1 -24.43 -13.10 14.97
N SER A 2 -23.41 -13.19 15.79
CA SER A 2 -23.43 -12.72 17.17
C SER A 2 -22.44 -11.58 17.41
N ASP A 3 -22.50 -10.98 18.59
CA ASP A 3 -21.60 -9.94 19.09
C ASP A 3 -20.36 -10.54 19.76
N TYR A 4 -19.47 -9.68 20.26
CA TYR A 4 -18.24 -10.13 20.93
C TYR A 4 -18.51 -10.80 22.30
N LEU A 5 -19.67 -10.56 22.91
CA LEU A 5 -20.06 -11.14 24.20
C LEU A 5 -20.42 -12.62 24.06
N ALA A 6 -20.65 -13.09 22.83
CA ALA A 6 -20.92 -14.47 22.49
C ALA A 6 -19.94 -15.46 23.09
N VAL A 7 -18.65 -15.12 23.19
CA VAL A 7 -17.62 -15.98 23.79
C VAL A 7 -17.87 -16.19 25.28
N GLY A 8 -18.21 -15.13 26.01
CA GLY A 8 -18.64 -15.22 27.41
C GLY A 8 -19.95 -15.99 27.54
N GLY A 9 -20.88 -15.78 26.61
CA GLY A 9 -22.14 -16.52 26.51
C GLY A 9 -21.93 -18.03 26.39
N VAL A 10 -20.98 -18.49 25.56
CA VAL A 10 -20.65 -19.92 25.46
C VAL A 10 -20.17 -20.49 26.79
N SER A 11 -19.28 -19.78 27.50
CA SER A 11 -18.82 -20.22 28.82
C SER A 11 -19.98 -20.32 29.82
N ALA A 12 -20.92 -19.38 29.78
CA ALA A 12 -22.12 -19.41 30.62
C ALA A 12 -23.05 -20.59 30.25
N VAL A 13 -23.21 -20.89 28.95
CA VAL A 13 -23.97 -22.04 28.47
C VAL A 13 -23.36 -23.36 28.94
N LEU A 14 -22.04 -23.55 28.82
CA LEU A 14 -21.37 -24.75 29.31
C LEU A 14 -21.55 -24.93 30.81
N LYS A 15 -21.44 -23.84 31.57
CA LYS A 15 -21.69 -23.84 33.02
C LYS A 15 -23.14 -24.17 33.35
N SER A 16 -24.09 -23.56 32.65
CA SER A 16 -25.53 -23.81 32.82
C SER A 16 -25.88 -25.27 32.51
N LEU A 17 -25.34 -25.86 31.44
CA LEU A 17 -25.53 -27.29 31.12
C LEU A 17 -25.18 -28.22 32.29
N LEU A 18 -24.04 -27.97 32.95
CA LEU A 18 -23.64 -28.74 34.14
C LEU A 18 -24.55 -28.44 35.34
N ILE A 19 -24.88 -27.18 35.60
CA ILE A 19 -25.75 -26.77 36.70
C ILE A 19 -27.15 -27.40 36.55
N SER A 20 -27.74 -27.37 35.36
CA SER A 20 -29.06 -27.95 35.10
C SER A 20 -29.07 -29.48 35.22
N ALA A 21 -27.94 -30.14 34.96
CA ALA A 21 -27.80 -31.59 35.14
C ALA A 21 -27.47 -32.01 36.59
N LEU A 22 -27.11 -31.06 37.46
CA LEU A 22 -26.67 -31.30 38.83
C LEU A 22 -27.72 -32.01 39.72
N PRO A 23 -29.04 -31.76 39.60
CA PRO A 23 -30.05 -32.46 40.41
C PRO A 23 -30.04 -33.98 40.24
N SER A 24 -29.66 -34.46 39.05
CA SER A 24 -29.46 -35.89 38.74
C SER A 24 -28.00 -36.35 38.86
N GLY A 25 -27.12 -35.48 39.33
CA GLY A 25 -25.68 -35.66 39.35
C GLY A 25 -25.08 -35.72 40.76
N PRO A 26 -23.75 -35.58 40.88
CA PRO A 26 -23.01 -35.68 42.14
C PRO A 26 -23.12 -34.39 43.00
N SER A 27 -24.34 -33.90 43.21
CA SER A 27 -24.62 -32.65 43.95
C SER A 27 -24.10 -32.67 45.39
N THR A 28 -24.09 -33.84 46.03
CA THR A 28 -23.54 -34.05 47.38
C THR A 28 -22.02 -33.93 47.43
N ILE A 29 -21.33 -34.24 46.33
CA ILE A 29 -19.87 -34.13 46.22
C ILE A 29 -19.50 -32.67 45.92
N LEU A 30 -20.13 -32.03 44.94
CA LEU A 30 -19.83 -30.64 44.52
C LEU A 30 -20.23 -29.57 45.54
N GLY A 31 -21.10 -29.89 46.51
CA GLY A 31 -21.66 -28.90 47.42
C GLY A 31 -22.60 -27.89 46.74
N GLY A 32 -23.15 -28.24 45.58
CA GLY A 32 -24.08 -27.41 44.80
C GLY A 32 -23.45 -26.70 43.59
N ALA A 33 -24.19 -25.76 43.01
CA ALA A 33 -23.80 -25.06 41.77
C ALA A 33 -22.52 -24.21 41.90
N ALA A 34 -22.16 -23.81 43.12
CA ALA A 34 -20.92 -23.07 43.40
C ALA A 34 -19.65 -23.89 43.09
N GLY A 35 -19.74 -25.22 43.11
CA GLY A 35 -18.65 -26.11 42.71
C GLY A 35 -18.38 -26.14 41.20
N ILE A 36 -19.17 -25.45 40.38
CA ILE A 36 -18.92 -25.33 38.93
C ILE A 36 -18.36 -23.94 38.65
N THR A 37 -17.08 -23.89 38.30
CA THR A 37 -16.30 -22.66 38.11
C THR A 37 -15.82 -22.51 36.67
N ASN A 38 -15.45 -21.30 36.30
CA ASN A 38 -14.94 -20.95 34.97
C ASN A 38 -13.80 -19.93 35.08
N VAL A 39 -12.80 -20.29 35.90
CA VAL A 39 -11.65 -19.44 36.24
C VAL A 39 -10.35 -20.02 35.69
N ALA A 40 -9.29 -19.22 35.67
CA ALA A 40 -7.97 -19.71 35.32
C ALA A 40 -7.49 -20.76 36.36
N PRO A 41 -6.81 -21.85 35.93
CA PRO A 41 -6.43 -22.94 36.83
C PRO A 41 -5.56 -22.53 38.03
N ASP A 42 -4.79 -21.46 37.91
CA ASP A 42 -3.91 -20.89 38.96
C ASP A 42 -4.68 -20.16 40.07
N LEU A 43 -5.90 -19.71 39.80
CA LEU A 43 -6.77 -19.07 40.78
C LEU A 43 -7.50 -20.07 41.69
N ILE A 44 -7.38 -21.36 41.39
CA ILE A 44 -8.02 -22.42 42.17
C ILE A 44 -7.16 -22.77 43.39
N THR A 45 -7.79 -22.70 44.57
CA THR A 45 -7.15 -23.09 45.81
C THR A 45 -6.98 -24.62 45.87
N THR A 46 -5.73 -25.07 45.97
CA THR A 46 -5.36 -26.49 46.07
C THR A 46 -4.62 -26.76 47.38
N GLY A 47 -4.65 -28.01 47.87
CA GLY A 47 -3.95 -28.42 49.10
C GLY A 47 -4.87 -29.10 50.12
N SER A 48 -4.59 -28.91 51.41
CA SER A 48 -5.29 -29.60 52.51
C SER A 48 -6.78 -29.26 52.64
N SER A 49 -7.25 -28.19 52.00
CA SER A 49 -8.65 -27.76 51.95
C SER A 49 -9.19 -27.73 50.52
N GLU A 50 -8.71 -28.61 49.63
CA GLU A 50 -9.19 -28.72 48.26
C GLU A 50 -10.67 -29.13 48.25
N ALA A 51 -11.51 -28.21 47.78
CA ALA A 51 -12.93 -28.44 47.60
C ALA A 51 -13.17 -29.24 46.31
N ALA A 52 -14.21 -30.06 46.32
CA ALA A 52 -14.68 -30.74 45.12
C ALA A 52 -15.30 -29.72 44.16
N GLN A 53 -14.73 -29.60 42.95
CA GLN A 53 -15.20 -28.64 41.96
C GLN A 53 -14.84 -29.08 40.53
N ILE A 54 -15.63 -28.62 39.57
CA ILE A 54 -15.37 -28.74 38.13
C ILE A 54 -15.10 -27.35 37.58
N ASN A 55 -13.95 -27.17 36.96
CA ASN A 55 -13.57 -25.92 36.32
C ASN A 55 -13.64 -26.03 34.79
N ILE A 56 -14.26 -25.03 34.16
CA ILE A 56 -14.41 -24.89 32.72
C ILE A 56 -13.49 -23.74 32.26
N PHE A 57 -12.37 -24.07 31.63
CA PHE A 57 -11.37 -23.08 31.27
C PHE A 57 -11.18 -22.97 29.75
N LEU A 58 -11.46 -21.80 29.17
CA LEU A 58 -11.15 -21.49 27.77
C LEU A 58 -9.64 -21.26 27.62
N TYR A 59 -8.91 -22.25 27.12
CA TYR A 59 -7.45 -22.19 27.02
C TYR A 59 -6.96 -21.72 25.64
N TYR A 60 -7.78 -21.89 24.60
CA TYR A 60 -7.40 -21.57 23.24
C TYR A 60 -8.61 -21.20 22.38
N ALA A 61 -8.44 -20.23 21.47
CA ALA A 61 -9.42 -19.87 20.47
C ALA A 61 -8.75 -19.91 19.09
N SER A 62 -9.34 -20.65 18.16
CA SER A 62 -8.83 -20.79 16.79
C SER A 62 -9.85 -20.26 15.78
N ILE A 63 -9.36 -19.83 14.61
CA ILE A 63 -10.24 -19.43 13.51
C ILE A 63 -10.86 -20.69 12.89
N ASN A 64 -12.18 -20.69 12.69
CA ASN A 64 -12.87 -21.81 12.06
C ASN A 64 -12.47 -21.91 10.57
N PRO A 65 -11.85 -23.02 10.12
CA PRO A 65 -11.35 -23.14 8.76
C PRO A 65 -12.44 -23.24 7.69
N ALA A 66 -13.66 -23.66 8.06
CA ALA A 66 -14.77 -23.76 7.12
C ALA A 66 -15.38 -22.38 6.81
N LEU A 67 -15.40 -21.47 7.79
CA LEU A 67 -16.06 -20.17 7.66
C LEU A 67 -15.10 -18.97 7.51
N ARG A 68 -13.78 -19.17 7.68
CA ARG A 68 -12.76 -18.09 7.55
C ARG A 68 -12.73 -17.35 6.23
N ASN A 69 -13.26 -17.95 5.15
CA ASN A 69 -13.24 -17.40 3.80
C ASN A 69 -14.65 -17.03 3.31
N LEU A 70 -15.63 -16.90 4.21
CA LEU A 70 -16.99 -16.50 3.84
C LEU A 70 -17.04 -15.13 3.15
N ASP A 71 -16.19 -14.21 3.57
CA ASP A 71 -16.13 -12.85 3.01
C ASP A 71 -14.74 -12.25 3.20
N LEU A 72 -14.42 -11.20 2.43
CA LEU A 72 -13.15 -10.49 2.47
C LEU A 72 -13.30 -9.17 3.24
N PRO A 73 -12.36 -8.80 4.13
CA PRO A 73 -12.32 -7.47 4.75
C PRO A 73 -11.97 -6.43 3.68
N SER A 74 -13.00 -5.88 3.03
CA SER A 74 -12.83 -5.00 1.88
C SER A 74 -12.87 -3.54 2.31
N MET A 75 -11.91 -2.76 1.82
CA MET A 75 -11.77 -1.34 2.10
C MET A 75 -11.87 -0.54 0.80
N GLY A 76 -12.57 0.59 0.86
CA GLY A 76 -12.67 1.53 -0.24
C GLY A 76 -11.39 2.35 -0.41
N PRO A 77 -11.27 3.10 -1.52
CA PRO A 77 -10.09 3.92 -1.81
C PRO A 77 -9.83 5.03 -0.78
N ASN A 78 -10.86 5.45 -0.04
CA ASN A 78 -10.76 6.47 1.01
C ASN A 78 -10.61 5.86 2.42
N GLY A 79 -10.37 4.55 2.53
CA GLY A 79 -10.26 3.85 3.82
C GLY A 79 -11.59 3.56 4.51
N ASN A 80 -12.73 3.77 3.84
CA ASN A 80 -14.04 3.38 4.36
C ASN A 80 -14.27 1.88 4.21
N ARG A 81 -14.91 1.25 5.19
CA ARG A 81 -15.24 -0.18 5.16
C ARG A 81 -16.33 -0.47 4.11
N LEU A 82 -16.15 -1.51 3.29
CA LEU A 82 -17.10 -1.96 2.27
C LEU A 82 -17.86 -3.23 2.65
N SER A 83 -17.43 -3.94 3.69
CA SER A 83 -18.07 -5.15 4.20
C SER A 83 -17.71 -5.38 5.67
N ASN A 84 -18.57 -6.11 6.39
CA ASN A 84 -18.30 -6.60 7.74
C ASN A 84 -18.16 -8.13 7.69
N PRO A 85 -17.00 -8.67 7.31
CA PRO A 85 -16.85 -10.12 7.26
C PRO A 85 -17.02 -10.72 8.66
N PRO A 86 -17.72 -11.85 8.80
CA PRO A 86 -17.86 -12.52 10.09
C PRO A 86 -16.54 -13.15 10.55
N LEU A 87 -16.21 -13.00 11.83
CA LEU A 87 -15.14 -13.72 12.51
C LEU A 87 -15.71 -15.01 13.12
N ALA A 88 -15.52 -16.11 12.41
CA ALA A 88 -15.89 -17.44 12.87
C ALA A 88 -14.74 -18.08 13.66
N ILE A 89 -15.02 -18.49 14.89
CA ILE A 89 -14.04 -19.06 15.82
C ILE A 89 -14.53 -20.39 16.41
N ASN A 90 -13.56 -21.26 16.67
CA ASN A 90 -13.71 -22.43 17.52
C ASN A 90 -13.10 -22.10 18.89
N LEU A 91 -13.82 -22.45 19.94
CA LEU A 91 -13.40 -22.22 21.32
C LEU A 91 -12.99 -23.56 21.94
N HIS A 92 -11.80 -23.63 22.52
CA HIS A 92 -11.25 -24.86 23.07
C HIS A 92 -11.22 -24.76 24.59
N TYR A 93 -11.95 -25.66 25.26
CA TYR A 93 -12.15 -25.68 26.69
C TYR A 93 -11.47 -26.89 27.32
N LEU A 94 -10.83 -26.67 28.47
CA LEU A 94 -10.43 -27.73 29.39
C LEU A 94 -11.49 -27.85 30.49
N ILE A 95 -11.97 -29.06 30.70
CA ILE A 95 -12.82 -29.42 31.83
C ILE A 95 -11.93 -30.17 32.82
N THR A 96 -11.70 -29.57 33.97
CA THR A 96 -10.80 -30.10 35.00
C THR A 96 -11.56 -30.35 36.29
N ALA A 97 -11.38 -31.53 36.88
CA ALA A 97 -11.99 -31.89 38.14
C ALA A 97 -10.99 -31.83 39.30
N TYR A 98 -11.46 -31.31 40.43
CA TYR A 98 -10.74 -31.20 41.69
C TYR A 98 -11.52 -31.90 42.78
N GLY A 99 -10.82 -32.37 43.82
CA GLY A 99 -11.43 -33.04 44.95
C GLY A 99 -10.40 -33.55 45.93
N SER A 100 -10.78 -33.60 47.20
CA SER A 100 -9.90 -34.06 48.29
C SER A 100 -10.02 -35.56 48.54
N ASN A 101 -11.16 -36.20 48.21
CA ASN A 101 -11.28 -37.65 48.33
C ASN A 101 -10.77 -38.36 47.06
N PRO A 102 -10.33 -39.62 47.17
CA PRO A 102 -9.67 -40.34 46.08
C PRO A 102 -10.47 -40.44 44.77
N PHE A 103 -11.80 -40.53 44.86
CA PHE A 103 -12.66 -40.75 43.70
C PHE A 103 -13.47 -39.52 43.26
N ASP A 104 -13.38 -38.41 43.99
CA ASP A 104 -14.19 -37.22 43.70
C ASP A 104 -13.89 -36.71 42.29
N ALA A 105 -12.61 -36.48 41.97
CA ALA A 105 -12.22 -35.94 40.67
C ALA A 105 -12.60 -36.87 39.51
N GLU A 106 -12.51 -38.19 39.68
CA GLU A 106 -12.86 -39.18 38.66
C GLU A 106 -14.37 -39.20 38.40
N ILE A 107 -15.18 -39.21 39.46
CA ILE A 107 -16.65 -39.17 39.38
C ILE A 107 -17.12 -37.88 38.72
N LEU A 108 -16.56 -36.75 39.15
CA LEU A 108 -16.90 -35.43 38.63
C LEU A 108 -16.55 -35.26 37.15
N LEU A 109 -15.36 -35.71 36.76
CA LEU A 109 -14.91 -35.67 35.37
C LEU A 109 -15.81 -36.54 34.48
N ALA A 110 -16.07 -37.78 34.89
CA ALA A 110 -16.92 -38.70 34.13
C ALA A 110 -18.35 -38.19 33.99
N TRP A 111 -18.91 -37.58 35.06
CA TRP A 111 -20.22 -36.96 35.01
C TRP A 111 -20.26 -35.76 34.04
N ALA A 112 -19.28 -34.86 34.11
CA ALA A 112 -19.20 -33.73 33.18
C ALA A 112 -19.10 -34.21 31.73
N MET A 113 -18.30 -35.26 31.47
CA MET A 113 -18.19 -35.88 30.16
C MET A 113 -19.52 -36.43 29.66
N GLN A 114 -20.28 -37.09 30.53
CA GLN A 114 -21.61 -37.64 30.20
C GLN A 114 -22.59 -36.51 29.84
N VAL A 115 -22.63 -35.43 30.63
CA VAL A 115 -23.52 -34.29 30.36
C VAL A 115 -23.21 -33.66 29.00
N LEU A 116 -21.93 -33.40 28.71
CA LEU A 116 -21.51 -32.81 27.44
C LEU A 116 -21.71 -33.76 26.25
N HIS A 117 -21.56 -35.07 26.46
CA HIS A 117 -21.83 -36.08 25.43
C HIS A 117 -23.32 -36.17 25.08
N ASN A 118 -24.21 -35.97 26.06
CA ASN A 118 -25.66 -35.98 25.86
C ASN A 118 -26.18 -34.68 25.23
N ALA A 119 -25.39 -33.61 25.24
CA ALA A 119 -25.72 -32.32 24.64
C ALA A 119 -24.72 -31.89 23.53
N PRO A 120 -24.51 -32.71 22.48
CA PRO A 120 -23.50 -32.44 21.46
C PRO A 120 -23.87 -31.25 20.56
N VAL A 121 -25.15 -30.90 20.48
CA VAL A 121 -25.65 -29.69 19.82
C VAL A 121 -26.57 -28.98 20.79
N VAL A 122 -26.22 -27.75 21.17
CA VAL A 122 -26.97 -27.00 22.17
C VAL A 122 -28.19 -26.33 21.51
N PRO A 123 -29.42 -26.63 21.97
CA PRO A 123 -30.62 -25.99 21.43
C PRO A 123 -30.69 -24.52 21.86
N ARG A 124 -31.28 -23.67 21.01
CA ARG A 124 -31.38 -22.22 21.26
C ARG A 124 -32.12 -21.88 22.55
N SER A 125 -33.17 -22.62 22.88
CA SER A 125 -33.92 -22.43 24.14
C SER A 125 -33.06 -22.61 25.39
N LEU A 126 -32.08 -23.51 25.33
CA LEU A 126 -31.14 -23.71 26.45
C LEU A 126 -30.14 -22.57 26.53
N ILE A 127 -29.69 -22.06 25.38
CA ILE A 127 -28.85 -20.86 25.34
C ILE A 127 -29.58 -19.67 25.95
N GLU A 128 -30.84 -19.43 25.56
CA GLU A 128 -31.68 -18.37 26.11
C GLU A 128 -31.85 -18.52 27.62
N GLN A 129 -32.20 -19.73 28.08
CA GLN A 129 -32.32 -20.02 29.51
C GLN A 129 -31.00 -19.77 30.27
N ALA A 130 -29.88 -20.21 29.73
CA ALA A 130 -28.56 -19.99 30.35
C ALA A 130 -28.21 -18.50 30.48
N LEU A 131 -28.63 -17.67 29.51
CA LEU A 131 -28.42 -16.23 29.55
C LEU A 131 -29.38 -15.54 30.54
N GLU A 132 -30.62 -16.00 30.63
CA GLU A 132 -31.59 -15.53 31.63
C GLU A 132 -31.15 -15.86 33.06
N ASP A 133 -30.61 -17.07 33.28
CA ASP A 133 -30.13 -17.54 34.58
C ASP A 133 -29.02 -16.64 35.15
N LEU A 134 -28.20 -16.01 34.30
CA LEU A 134 -27.12 -15.09 34.72
C LEU A 134 -27.64 -13.86 35.48
N VAL A 135 -28.88 -13.46 35.20
CA VAL A 135 -29.53 -12.27 35.77
C VAL A 135 -30.73 -12.62 36.66
N ALA A 136 -31.00 -13.91 36.90
CA ALA A 136 -32.12 -14.39 37.71
C ALA A 136 -32.01 -13.96 39.19
N VAL A 137 -30.80 -13.79 39.73
CA VAL A 137 -30.56 -13.34 41.11
C VAL A 137 -30.11 -11.89 41.12
N LEU A 138 -30.88 -11.02 41.79
CA LEU A 138 -30.62 -9.58 41.83
C LEU A 138 -30.01 -9.13 43.19
N PRO A 139 -29.03 -8.20 43.18
CA PRO A 139 -28.42 -7.60 41.99
C PRO A 139 -27.41 -8.54 41.32
N ALA A 140 -27.55 -8.74 40.01
CA ALA A 140 -26.60 -9.53 39.23
C ALA A 140 -25.29 -8.75 39.01
N PRO A 141 -24.12 -9.41 38.99
CA PRO A 141 -22.85 -8.78 38.63
C PRO A 141 -22.91 -8.07 37.27
N ILE A 142 -22.19 -6.96 37.10
CA ILE A 142 -22.21 -6.18 35.86
C ILE A 142 -21.81 -7.02 34.63
N GLU A 143 -20.85 -7.93 34.80
CA GLU A 143 -20.40 -8.83 33.74
C GLU A 143 -21.52 -9.76 33.27
N ASN A 144 -22.28 -10.34 34.21
CA ASN A 144 -23.42 -11.20 33.91
C ASN A 144 -24.52 -10.43 33.14
N GLN A 145 -24.75 -9.16 33.50
CA GLN A 145 -25.71 -8.30 32.79
C GLN A 145 -25.26 -7.98 31.36
N LEU A 146 -23.95 -7.84 31.13
CA LEU A 146 -23.41 -7.65 29.79
C LEU A 146 -23.55 -8.94 28.98
N ILE A 147 -23.14 -10.08 29.53
CA ILE A 147 -23.19 -11.36 28.83
C ILE A 147 -24.63 -11.75 28.50
N SER A 148 -25.60 -11.52 29.39
CA SER A 148 -27.01 -11.84 29.11
C SER A 148 -27.61 -11.04 27.95
N ALA A 149 -27.02 -9.89 27.60
CA ALA A 149 -27.41 -9.10 26.43
C ALA A 149 -26.85 -9.63 25.09
N THR A 150 -26.05 -10.71 25.10
CA THR A 150 -25.49 -11.28 23.88
C THR A 150 -26.56 -11.83 22.95
N THR A 151 -26.29 -11.73 21.65
CA THR A 151 -27.13 -12.27 20.56
C THR A 151 -26.81 -13.73 20.21
N LEU A 152 -26.10 -14.47 21.07
CA LEU A 152 -25.64 -15.83 20.80
C LEU A 152 -26.78 -16.78 20.41
N ALA A 153 -27.94 -16.68 21.07
CA ALA A 153 -29.10 -17.52 20.78
C ALA A 153 -29.68 -17.30 19.36
N SER A 154 -29.56 -16.10 18.81
CA SER A 154 -30.04 -15.75 17.47
C SER A 154 -29.01 -16.02 16.35
N GLN A 155 -27.84 -16.56 16.71
CA GLN A 155 -26.84 -16.97 15.75
C GLN A 155 -27.40 -18.03 14.76
N VAL A 156 -26.97 -17.93 13.50
CA VAL A 156 -27.40 -18.81 12.41
C VAL A 156 -26.94 -20.25 12.65
N GLU A 157 -25.65 -20.44 12.96
CA GLU A 157 -25.08 -21.75 13.27
C GLU A 157 -25.38 -22.16 14.72
N TYR A 158 -25.69 -23.45 14.91
CA TYR A 158 -25.82 -24.03 16.23
C TYR A 158 -24.45 -24.25 16.89
N ILE A 159 -24.42 -24.14 18.21
CA ILE A 159 -23.25 -24.47 19.02
C ILE A 159 -23.15 -25.99 19.11
N ARG A 160 -22.05 -26.54 18.62
CA ARG A 160 -21.70 -27.96 18.71
C ARG A 160 -20.56 -28.14 19.71
N ILE A 161 -20.71 -29.10 20.61
CA ILE A 161 -19.71 -29.48 21.60
C ILE A 161 -19.14 -30.82 21.15
N THR A 162 -17.85 -30.84 20.87
CA THR A 162 -17.14 -32.04 20.40
C THR A 162 -15.94 -32.33 21.29
N PRO A 163 -15.74 -33.59 21.75
CA PRO A 163 -14.52 -33.96 22.44
C PRO A 163 -13.30 -33.67 21.55
N GLU A 164 -12.29 -33.06 22.15
CA GLU A 164 -11.01 -32.80 21.50
C GLU A 164 -9.96 -33.72 22.11
N ALA A 165 -9.24 -34.47 21.28
CA ALA A 165 -8.20 -35.37 21.77
C ALA A 165 -6.86 -34.61 21.80
N LEU A 166 -6.39 -34.29 23.00
CA LEU A 166 -5.04 -33.77 23.21
C LEU A 166 -4.07 -34.92 23.49
N THR A 167 -2.87 -34.81 22.95
CA THR A 167 -1.78 -35.73 23.26
C THR A 167 -1.27 -35.51 24.69
N THR A 168 -0.65 -36.53 25.28
CA THR A 168 -0.06 -36.42 26.62
C THR A 168 0.97 -35.29 26.73
N GLU A 169 1.74 -35.06 25.66
CA GLU A 169 2.70 -33.96 25.57
C GLU A 169 2.02 -32.58 25.58
N GLU A 170 0.94 -32.40 24.82
CA GLU A 170 0.18 -31.14 24.80
C GLU A 170 -0.44 -30.84 26.16
N ILE A 171 -1.06 -31.86 26.77
CA ILE A 171 -1.62 -31.75 28.12
C ILE A 171 -0.52 -31.37 29.12
N TYR A 172 0.63 -32.05 29.10
CA TYR A 172 1.75 -31.74 30.00
C TYR A 172 2.26 -30.30 29.81
N ARG A 173 2.38 -29.83 28.57
CA ARG A 173 2.81 -28.46 28.26
C ARG A 173 1.81 -27.42 28.75
N LEU A 174 0.50 -27.65 28.58
CA LEU A 174 -0.55 -26.75 29.08
C LEU A 174 -0.46 -26.63 30.61
N TRP A 175 -0.38 -27.75 31.32
CA TRP A 175 -0.28 -27.77 32.77
C TRP A 175 1.01 -27.13 33.31
N THR A 176 2.13 -27.34 32.61
CA THR A 176 3.39 -26.65 32.92
C THR A 176 3.26 -25.13 32.74
N ALA A 177 2.59 -24.68 31.66
CA ALA A 177 2.36 -23.27 31.40
C ALA A 177 1.43 -22.61 32.43
N PHE A 178 0.45 -23.36 32.97
CA PHE A 178 -0.43 -22.89 34.03
C PHE A 178 0.28 -22.74 35.39
N GLN A 179 1.49 -23.29 35.55
CA GLN A 179 2.24 -23.30 36.81
C GLN A 179 1.46 -23.90 37.99
N THR A 180 0.61 -24.89 37.70
CA THR A 180 -0.21 -25.58 38.69
C THR A 180 0.01 -27.10 38.65
N HIS A 181 -0.38 -27.77 39.72
CA HIS A 181 -0.30 -29.23 39.80
C HIS A 181 -1.31 -29.86 38.85
N TYR A 182 -0.86 -30.84 38.07
CA TYR A 182 -1.69 -31.62 37.17
C TYR A 182 -2.95 -32.17 37.88
N ARG A 183 -4.09 -32.12 37.19
CA ARG A 183 -5.38 -32.67 37.62
C ARG A 183 -6.04 -33.46 36.50
N PRO A 184 -6.99 -34.37 36.82
CA PRO A 184 -7.79 -35.04 35.81
C PRO A 184 -8.53 -34.03 34.92
N THR A 185 -8.26 -34.10 33.61
CA THR A 185 -8.77 -33.14 32.63
C THR A 185 -9.19 -33.83 31.34
N THR A 186 -10.21 -33.28 30.70
CA THR A 186 -10.59 -33.58 29.32
C THR A 186 -10.76 -32.27 28.53
N SER A 187 -10.57 -32.33 27.22
CA SER A 187 -10.69 -31.18 26.31
C SER A 187 -11.92 -31.29 25.43
N TYR A 188 -12.53 -30.13 25.15
CA TYR A 188 -13.67 -29.99 24.27
C TYR A 188 -13.49 -28.80 23.35
N GLN A 189 -13.76 -29.01 22.06
CA GLN A 189 -13.91 -27.94 21.10
C GLN A 189 -15.39 -27.57 20.98
N VAL A 190 -15.69 -26.29 21.07
CA VAL A 190 -16.99 -25.71 20.82
C VAL A 190 -16.96 -24.97 19.48
N SER A 191 -17.79 -25.41 18.53
CA SER A 191 -17.83 -24.90 17.16
C SER A 191 -19.29 -24.66 16.71
N VAL A 192 -19.65 -23.58 16.04
CA VAL A 192 -18.86 -22.40 15.69
C VAL A 192 -19.49 -21.17 16.33
N VAL A 193 -18.66 -20.29 16.87
CA VAL A 193 -19.11 -18.96 17.33
C VAL A 193 -18.76 -17.97 16.24
N VAL A 194 -19.73 -17.20 15.79
CA VAL A 194 -19.57 -16.28 14.67
C VAL A 194 -19.84 -14.86 15.13
N ILE A 195 -18.76 -14.11 15.33
CA ILE A 195 -18.80 -12.71 15.75
C ILE A 195 -18.84 -11.84 14.51
N GLN A 196 -19.76 -10.90 14.41
CA GLN A 196 -19.81 -9.97 13.28
C GLN A 196 -20.12 -8.56 13.77
N ASP A 197 -19.38 -7.59 13.23
CA ASP A 197 -19.64 -6.18 13.49
C ASP A 197 -20.97 -5.74 12.84
N THR A 198 -21.73 -4.91 13.54
CA THR A 198 -22.99 -4.33 13.09
C THR A 198 -22.84 -2.88 12.61
N GLN A 199 -21.62 -2.34 12.57
CA GLN A 199 -21.35 -1.02 12.00
C GLN A 199 -21.85 -0.91 10.56
N SER A 200 -22.34 0.27 10.18
CA SER A 200 -22.71 0.52 8.79
C SER A 200 -21.46 0.48 7.89
N TYR A 201 -21.59 -0.11 6.71
CA TYR A 201 -20.55 -0.15 5.69
C TYR A 201 -21.07 0.43 4.38
N ALA A 202 -20.17 0.98 3.57
CA ALA A 202 -20.53 1.53 2.27
C ALA A 202 -20.57 0.40 1.25
N SER A 203 -21.78 0.00 0.83
CA SER A 203 -21.91 -0.92 -0.30
C SER A 203 -21.42 -0.23 -1.58
N ASN A 204 -20.79 -0.98 -2.48
CA ASN A 204 -20.43 -0.44 -3.79
C ASN A 204 -21.69 -0.07 -4.58
N LEU A 205 -21.59 1.02 -5.35
CA LEU A 205 -22.69 1.38 -6.23
C LEU A 205 -22.86 0.30 -7.31
N PRO A 206 -24.11 -0.06 -7.68
CA PRO A 206 -24.35 -1.01 -8.73
C PRO A 206 -23.77 -0.51 -10.05
N VAL A 207 -23.16 -1.43 -10.81
CA VAL A 207 -22.62 -1.11 -12.14
C VAL A 207 -23.77 -0.82 -13.09
N GLN A 208 -23.92 0.44 -13.51
CA GLN A 208 -24.99 0.86 -14.43
C GLN A 208 -24.72 0.44 -15.88
N HIS A 209 -23.49 0.65 -16.35
CA HIS A 209 -23.09 0.33 -17.73
C HIS A 209 -21.72 -0.34 -17.75
N ARG A 210 -21.57 -1.33 -18.63
CA ARG A 210 -20.28 -1.95 -18.95
C ARG A 210 -19.91 -1.52 -20.36
N SER A 211 -18.72 -0.96 -20.53
CA SER A 211 -18.20 -0.58 -21.85
C SER A 211 -16.88 -1.29 -22.08
N VAL A 212 -16.82 -2.03 -23.18
CA VAL A 212 -15.61 -2.74 -23.62
C VAL A 212 -15.25 -2.20 -24.99
N LEU A 213 -13.99 -1.82 -25.16
CA LEU A 213 -13.44 -1.37 -26.43
C LEU A 213 -12.28 -2.29 -26.82
N ALA A 214 -12.40 -2.94 -27.97
CA ALA A 214 -11.34 -3.76 -28.54
C ALA A 214 -10.54 -2.93 -29.53
N LEU A 215 -9.24 -2.78 -29.29
CA LEU A 215 -8.33 -2.07 -30.18
C LEU A 215 -7.28 -3.04 -30.74
N PRO A 216 -6.93 -2.94 -32.02
CA PRO A 216 -5.78 -3.69 -32.55
C PRO A 216 -4.49 -3.19 -31.88
N LEU A 217 -3.53 -4.10 -31.68
CA LEU A 217 -2.22 -3.77 -31.10
C LEU A 217 -1.38 -2.96 -32.10
N MET A 218 -1.62 -1.65 -32.15
CA MET A 218 -0.94 -0.70 -33.03
C MET A 218 -0.19 0.34 -32.19
N SER A 219 0.83 -0.13 -31.46
CA SER A 219 1.67 0.78 -30.67
C SER A 219 2.41 1.77 -31.57
N PRO A 220 2.48 3.05 -31.19
CA PRO A 220 3.24 4.04 -31.94
C PRO A 220 4.73 3.70 -31.91
N VAL A 221 5.41 3.84 -33.05
CA VAL A 221 6.85 3.57 -33.17
C VAL A 221 7.53 4.82 -33.67
N ILE A 222 8.49 5.35 -32.91
CA ILE A 222 9.32 6.47 -33.33
C ILE A 222 10.51 5.93 -34.13
N GLN A 223 10.72 6.47 -35.32
CA GLN A 223 11.86 6.13 -36.18
C GLN A 223 12.93 7.22 -36.17
N ALA A 224 12.53 8.49 -36.10
CA ALA A 224 13.45 9.61 -36.09
C ALA A 224 12.84 10.84 -35.41
N VAL A 225 13.70 11.69 -34.85
CA VAL A 225 13.37 13.03 -34.35
C VAL A 225 14.26 14.03 -35.10
N SER A 226 13.67 15.06 -35.69
CA SER A 226 14.37 16.05 -36.50
C SER A 226 13.93 17.47 -36.13
N PRO A 227 14.87 18.39 -35.82
CA PRO A 227 16.30 18.13 -35.67
C PRO A 227 16.59 17.25 -34.43
N PRO A 228 17.71 16.48 -34.42
CA PRO A 228 18.11 15.68 -33.25
C PRO A 228 18.66 16.53 -32.10
N LEU A 229 19.09 17.75 -32.40
CA LEU A 229 19.56 18.78 -31.49
C LEU A 229 18.56 19.94 -31.55
N ALA A 230 17.94 20.31 -30.44
CA ALA A 230 16.94 21.37 -30.43
C ALA A 230 16.96 22.17 -29.12
N PRO A 231 17.05 23.51 -29.12
CA PRO A 231 16.85 24.28 -27.90
C PRO A 231 15.40 24.22 -27.42
N ILE A 232 15.18 24.60 -26.16
CA ILE A 232 13.83 24.71 -25.62
C ILE A 232 12.95 25.66 -26.48
N GLY A 233 11.67 25.34 -26.59
CA GLY A 233 10.71 26.08 -27.41
C GLY A 233 10.80 25.82 -28.92
N GLN A 234 11.88 25.22 -29.44
CA GLN A 234 11.96 24.86 -30.86
C GLN A 234 10.97 23.73 -31.17
N VAL A 235 10.38 23.77 -32.36
CA VAL A 235 9.51 22.69 -32.84
C VAL A 235 10.35 21.55 -33.39
N VAL A 236 10.20 20.37 -32.78
CA VAL A 236 10.78 19.11 -33.27
C VAL A 236 9.73 18.32 -34.04
N THR A 237 10.17 17.68 -35.13
CA THR A 237 9.36 16.77 -35.95
C THR A 237 9.73 15.33 -35.63
N ILE A 238 8.77 14.59 -35.07
CA ILE A 238 8.88 13.17 -34.75
C ILE A 238 8.28 12.38 -35.92
N ARG A 239 9.08 11.52 -36.55
CA ARG A 239 8.66 10.64 -37.65
C ARG A 239 8.59 9.19 -37.18
N GLY A 240 7.63 8.45 -37.72
CA GLY A 240 7.44 7.05 -37.36
C GLY A 240 6.11 6.50 -37.88
N ASN A 241 5.49 5.59 -37.13
CA ASN A 241 4.25 4.92 -37.53
C ASN A 241 3.24 4.85 -36.37
N ASN A 242 1.96 4.70 -36.72
CA ASN A 242 0.83 4.49 -35.81
C ASN A 242 0.61 5.63 -34.80
N PHE A 243 0.89 6.87 -35.20
CA PHE A 243 0.75 8.03 -34.31
C PHE A 243 -0.68 8.52 -34.16
N LEU A 244 -1.58 8.26 -35.12
CA LEU A 244 -2.98 8.68 -34.99
C LEU A 244 -3.72 7.83 -33.95
N GLY A 245 -4.25 8.49 -32.93
CA GLY A 245 -5.34 7.96 -32.09
C GLY A 245 -6.71 8.13 -32.75
N ASP A 246 -7.77 7.87 -31.98
CA ASP A 246 -9.16 8.03 -32.45
C ASP A 246 -9.47 9.46 -32.90
N THR A 247 -8.83 10.43 -32.24
CA THR A 247 -8.83 11.85 -32.63
C THR A 247 -7.41 12.42 -32.52
N PRO A 248 -7.06 13.49 -33.26
CA PRO A 248 -5.73 14.09 -33.17
C PRO A 248 -5.31 14.49 -31.73
N PRO A 249 -6.18 15.08 -30.87
CA PRO A 249 -5.83 15.40 -29.49
C PRO A 249 -5.60 14.20 -28.57
N ALA A 250 -6.04 13.00 -28.98
CA ALA A 250 -5.76 11.77 -28.25
C ALA A 250 -4.27 11.36 -28.33
N THR A 251 -3.49 12.02 -29.20
CA THR A 251 -2.05 11.80 -29.33
C THR A 251 -1.31 12.94 -28.64
N GLN A 252 -0.51 12.59 -27.63
CA GLN A 252 0.29 13.52 -26.86
C GLN A 252 1.75 13.06 -26.85
N VAL A 253 2.65 13.97 -26.48
CA VAL A 253 4.08 13.68 -26.41
C VAL A 253 4.55 13.80 -24.97
N SER A 254 5.28 12.82 -24.47
CA SER A 254 5.90 12.91 -23.14
C SER A 254 7.42 12.94 -23.28
N PHE A 255 8.05 13.81 -22.49
CA PHE A 255 9.49 13.94 -22.37
C PHE A 255 9.91 13.40 -21.00
N ASP A 256 10.83 12.44 -20.95
CA ASP A 256 11.33 11.78 -19.73
C ASP A 256 10.27 11.27 -18.75
N LYS A 257 9.16 10.75 -19.30
CA LYS A 257 7.98 10.30 -18.52
C LYS A 257 7.30 11.44 -17.73
N GLY A 258 7.61 12.70 -18.03
CA GLY A 258 6.94 13.87 -17.49
C GLY A 258 5.51 14.02 -18.03
N PRO A 259 4.79 15.06 -17.56
CA PRO A 259 3.42 15.35 -17.99
C PRO A 259 3.30 15.40 -19.52
N PRO A 260 2.24 14.82 -20.11
CA PRO A 260 2.03 14.88 -21.55
C PRO A 260 1.90 16.32 -22.05
N VAL A 261 2.57 16.61 -23.15
CA VAL A 261 2.53 17.89 -23.87
C VAL A 261 1.68 17.72 -25.13
N ALA A 262 0.83 18.70 -25.41
CA ALA A 262 0.02 18.70 -26.61
C ALA A 262 0.89 18.84 -27.86
N ALA A 263 0.65 18.00 -28.86
CA ALA A 263 1.27 18.15 -30.16
C ALA A 263 0.69 19.38 -30.89
N LEU A 264 1.56 20.09 -31.62
CA LEU A 264 1.17 21.18 -32.51
C LEU A 264 0.46 20.66 -33.77
N SER A 265 0.90 19.50 -34.26
CA SER A 265 0.21 18.78 -35.33
C SER A 265 0.44 17.28 -35.22
N VAL A 266 -0.57 16.49 -35.62
CA VAL A 266 -0.56 15.02 -35.58
C VAL A 266 -1.01 14.49 -36.92
N GLN A 267 -0.20 13.62 -37.51
CA GLN A 267 -0.47 12.84 -38.72
C GLN A 267 -0.08 11.38 -38.45
N GLY A 268 -0.47 10.44 -39.34
CA GLY A 268 -0.27 9.00 -39.13
C GLY A 268 1.19 8.59 -38.87
N SER A 269 2.13 9.30 -39.49
CA SER A 269 3.57 9.02 -39.44
C SER A 269 4.42 10.22 -39.01
N CYS A 270 3.79 11.32 -38.59
CA CYS A 270 4.46 12.56 -38.27
C CYS A 270 3.75 13.31 -37.13
N VAL A 271 4.49 13.69 -36.10
CA VAL A 271 4.01 14.55 -35.00
C VAL A 271 4.97 15.73 -34.85
N ARG A 272 4.43 16.95 -34.73
CA ARG A 272 5.22 18.14 -34.40
C ARG A 272 4.88 18.60 -33.00
N VAL A 273 5.90 18.92 -32.21
CA VAL A 273 5.74 19.37 -30.83
C VAL A 273 6.85 20.38 -30.50
N ALA A 274 6.53 21.38 -29.68
CA ALA A 274 7.54 22.28 -29.16
C ALA A 274 8.28 21.62 -27.97
N VAL A 275 9.60 21.73 -27.94
CA VAL A 275 10.41 21.27 -26.80
C VAL A 275 9.98 22.05 -25.55
N PRO A 276 9.53 21.41 -24.47
CA PRO A 276 9.07 22.11 -23.27
C PRO A 276 10.17 22.93 -22.62
N SER A 277 9.82 24.10 -22.07
CA SER A 277 10.76 24.95 -21.30
C SER A 277 11.17 24.37 -19.95
N THR A 278 10.53 23.28 -19.51
CA THR A 278 10.83 22.56 -18.27
C THR A 278 12.04 21.61 -18.41
N LEU A 279 12.51 21.36 -19.64
CA LEU A 279 13.67 20.50 -19.87
C LEU A 279 14.97 21.27 -19.65
N PHE A 280 15.95 20.58 -19.08
CA PHE A 280 17.32 21.09 -18.97
C PHE A 280 18.08 20.84 -20.29
N ALA A 281 19.31 21.33 -20.37
CA ALA A 281 20.19 20.98 -21.48
C ALA A 281 20.75 19.58 -21.25
N GLY A 282 20.89 18.76 -22.30
CA GLY A 282 21.38 17.39 -22.19
C GLY A 282 20.61 16.41 -23.06
N THR A 283 20.81 15.12 -22.83
CA THR A 283 20.12 14.04 -23.56
C THR A 283 18.79 13.69 -22.89
N HIS A 284 17.71 13.80 -23.65
CA HIS A 284 16.34 13.55 -23.19
C HIS A 284 15.67 12.46 -24.04
N SER A 285 14.67 11.81 -23.45
CA SER A 285 13.86 10.80 -24.13
C SER A 285 12.48 11.35 -24.47
N VAL A 286 12.02 11.09 -25.69
CA VAL A 286 10.67 11.44 -26.15
C VAL A 286 9.84 10.19 -26.42
N ARG A 287 8.55 10.25 -26.08
CA ARG A 287 7.57 9.19 -26.32
C ARG A 287 6.29 9.76 -26.91
N ILE A 288 5.68 9.01 -27.81
CA ILE A 288 4.30 9.25 -28.23
C ILE A 288 3.37 8.47 -27.30
N LEU A 289 2.41 9.17 -26.71
CA LEU A 289 1.35 8.61 -25.87
C LEU A 289 0.02 8.72 -26.62
N ARG A 290 -0.70 7.62 -26.73
CA ARG A 290 -2.07 7.61 -27.22
C ARG A 290 -3.02 7.37 -26.06
N SER A 291 -4.04 8.21 -25.97
CA SER A 291 -5.17 7.98 -25.10
C SER A 291 -6.31 7.29 -25.83
N VAL A 292 -7.18 6.66 -25.05
CA VAL A 292 -8.35 5.91 -25.51
C VAL A 292 -9.55 6.43 -24.73
N THR A 293 -10.63 6.75 -25.43
CA THR A 293 -11.88 7.20 -24.82
C THR A 293 -12.91 6.09 -24.98
N PHE A 294 -13.42 5.56 -23.87
CA PHE A 294 -14.44 4.52 -23.93
C PHE A 294 -15.79 5.10 -24.36
N PRO A 295 -16.63 4.37 -25.12
CA PRO A 295 -17.96 4.85 -25.52
C PRO A 295 -18.83 5.38 -24.37
N SER A 296 -18.71 4.81 -23.16
CA SER A 296 -19.48 5.21 -21.98
C SER A 296 -18.81 6.29 -21.10
N SER A 297 -17.66 6.83 -21.49
CA SER A 297 -16.88 7.77 -20.68
C SER A 297 -16.30 8.86 -21.57
N SER A 298 -16.52 10.13 -21.22
CA SER A 298 -15.84 11.26 -21.86
C SER A 298 -14.39 11.43 -21.39
N ARG A 299 -13.99 10.72 -20.34
CA ARG A 299 -12.62 10.78 -19.81
C ARG A 299 -11.69 9.94 -20.69
N ALA A 300 -10.61 10.54 -21.15
CA ALA A 300 -9.54 9.84 -21.84
C ALA A 300 -8.71 8.98 -20.85
N HIS A 301 -8.42 7.75 -21.23
CA HIS A 301 -7.59 6.80 -20.48
C HIS A 301 -6.26 6.57 -21.20
N SER A 302 -5.23 6.15 -20.46
CA SER A 302 -3.94 5.77 -21.06
C SER A 302 -4.12 4.55 -21.97
N GLY A 303 -3.71 4.66 -23.22
CA GLY A 303 -3.70 3.58 -24.21
C GLY A 303 -2.28 3.14 -24.52
N PHE A 304 -1.96 3.07 -25.81
CA PHE A 304 -0.63 2.66 -26.29
C PHE A 304 0.42 3.76 -26.12
N SER A 305 1.67 3.36 -25.91
CA SER A 305 2.81 4.28 -25.89
C SER A 305 3.97 3.72 -26.71
N SER A 306 4.81 4.61 -27.23
CA SER A 306 6.02 4.22 -27.94
C SER A 306 7.15 3.90 -26.96
N ASN A 307 8.15 3.19 -27.46
CA ASN A 307 9.44 3.16 -26.81
C ASN A 307 10.04 4.59 -26.75
N PRO A 308 10.90 4.87 -25.74
CA PRO A 308 11.61 6.14 -25.67
C PRO A 308 12.58 6.27 -26.85
N PHE A 309 12.60 7.44 -27.47
CA PHE A 309 13.58 7.80 -28.49
C PHE A 309 14.46 8.96 -27.98
N PRO A 310 15.79 8.88 -28.08
CA PRO A 310 16.67 9.92 -27.56
C PRO A 310 16.75 11.13 -28.51
N PHE A 311 16.85 12.32 -27.94
CA PHE A 311 17.25 13.56 -28.64
C PHE A 311 17.98 14.46 -27.64
N GLN A 312 18.65 15.51 -28.11
CA GLN A 312 19.38 16.42 -27.23
C GLN A 312 18.73 17.80 -27.20
N VAL A 313 18.56 18.31 -25.98
CA VAL A 313 18.22 19.70 -25.74
C VAL A 313 19.51 20.48 -25.60
N VAL A 314 19.77 21.39 -26.55
CA VAL A 314 21.04 22.15 -26.57
C VAL A 314 20.92 23.46 -25.81
N PRO A 315 21.97 23.88 -25.08
CA PRO A 315 22.00 25.17 -24.40
C PRO A 315 22.17 26.31 -25.40
N VAL A 316 21.55 27.46 -25.11
CA VAL A 316 21.69 28.69 -25.88
C VAL A 316 22.29 29.78 -24.99
N ILE A 317 23.36 30.41 -25.46
CA ILE A 317 23.99 31.57 -24.80
C ILE A 317 23.13 32.81 -25.07
N GLN A 318 22.78 33.55 -24.02
CA GLN A 318 21.98 34.76 -24.08
C GLN A 318 22.77 35.99 -23.57
N PRO A 319 22.66 37.16 -24.25
CA PRO A 319 22.07 37.33 -25.59
C PRO A 319 22.92 36.62 -26.67
N ALA A 320 22.35 36.43 -27.87
CA ALA A 320 23.14 36.08 -29.05
C ALA A 320 24.05 37.28 -29.38
N ALA A 321 25.21 37.34 -28.73
CA ALA A 321 25.99 38.56 -28.58
C ALA A 321 26.50 39.10 -29.93
N VAL A 322 25.89 40.21 -30.36
CA VAL A 322 26.37 41.13 -31.38
C VAL A 322 26.33 42.52 -30.74
N PRO A 323 27.47 43.16 -30.40
CA PRO A 323 28.88 42.79 -30.64
C PRO A 323 29.40 41.63 -29.77
N PRO A 324 30.63 41.10 -30.03
CA PRO A 324 31.26 40.04 -29.24
C PRO A 324 31.31 40.36 -27.74
N ILE A 325 31.23 39.33 -26.90
CA ILE A 325 31.37 39.49 -25.45
C ILE A 325 32.83 39.85 -25.14
N GLU A 326 33.09 40.97 -24.48
CA GLU A 326 34.44 41.38 -24.12
C GLU A 326 34.88 40.76 -22.78
N SER A 327 36.08 40.20 -22.73
CA SER A 327 36.72 39.79 -21.48
C SER A 327 38.23 39.90 -21.55
N LYS A 328 38.88 39.98 -20.38
CA LYS A 328 40.35 40.01 -20.27
C LYS A 328 40.89 38.66 -19.82
N ILE A 329 42.13 38.38 -20.20
CA ILE A 329 42.85 37.22 -19.68
C ILE A 329 42.89 37.29 -18.15
N GLY A 330 42.57 36.19 -17.47
CA GLY A 330 42.52 36.10 -16.01
C GLY A 330 41.25 36.66 -15.35
N ASN A 331 40.38 37.34 -16.09
CA ASN A 331 39.11 37.83 -15.55
C ASN A 331 37.98 36.77 -15.64
N PRO A 332 36.98 36.84 -14.73
CA PRO A 332 35.80 36.00 -14.81
C PRO A 332 34.93 36.40 -16.02
N LEU A 333 34.59 35.41 -16.84
CA LEU A 333 33.60 35.49 -17.90
C LEU A 333 32.30 34.82 -17.40
N THR A 334 31.25 35.60 -17.24
CA THR A 334 29.91 35.10 -16.86
C THR A 334 29.01 35.02 -18.09
N LEU A 335 28.51 33.83 -18.39
CA LEU A 335 27.59 33.57 -19.50
C LEU A 335 26.21 33.27 -18.95
N THR A 336 25.18 33.83 -19.58
CA THR A 336 23.78 33.48 -19.30
C THR A 336 23.33 32.42 -20.30
N LEU A 337 22.75 31.32 -19.81
CA LEU A 337 22.30 30.16 -20.58
C LEU A 337 20.80 29.96 -20.46
N THR A 338 20.22 29.42 -21.51
CA THR A 338 18.84 28.92 -21.54
C THR A 338 18.80 27.57 -22.26
N PRO A 339 18.28 26.49 -21.64
CA PRO A 339 17.71 26.40 -20.28
C PRO A 339 18.77 26.58 -19.17
N ALA A 340 18.30 26.75 -17.92
CA ALA A 340 19.17 26.82 -16.74
C ALA A 340 19.92 25.48 -16.54
N VAL A 341 21.14 25.55 -16.04
CA VAL A 341 21.97 24.38 -15.74
C VAL A 341 21.62 23.88 -14.34
N GLY A 342 21.42 22.56 -14.19
CA GLY A 342 21.18 21.90 -12.90
C GLY A 342 22.45 21.77 -12.05
N VAL A 343 22.29 21.63 -10.74
CA VAL A 343 23.43 21.56 -9.79
C VAL A 343 24.32 20.32 -10.00
N THR A 344 23.75 19.25 -10.55
CA THR A 344 24.44 17.99 -10.89
C THR A 344 24.93 17.91 -12.33
N GLN A 345 24.65 18.92 -13.17
CA GLN A 345 25.04 18.89 -14.58
C GLN A 345 26.45 19.40 -14.78
N GLU A 346 27.19 18.77 -15.69
CA GLU A 346 28.53 19.16 -16.05
C GLU A 346 28.47 20.12 -17.24
N ALA A 347 29.15 21.26 -17.12
CA ALA A 347 29.21 22.28 -18.17
C ALA A 347 30.67 22.54 -18.59
N ILE A 348 30.89 22.67 -19.90
CA ILE A 348 32.19 22.99 -20.49
C ILE A 348 31.99 24.19 -21.42
N VAL A 349 32.80 25.23 -21.24
CA VAL A 349 32.83 26.39 -22.14
C VAL A 349 33.99 26.22 -23.11
N TYR A 350 33.71 26.34 -24.40
CA TYR A 350 34.71 26.32 -25.45
C TYR A 350 34.97 27.74 -25.96
N ILE A 351 36.22 28.19 -25.88
CA ILE A 351 36.71 29.42 -26.49
C ILE A 351 37.59 29.01 -27.67
N GLY A 352 37.07 29.11 -28.89
CA GLY A 352 37.74 28.59 -30.07
C GLY A 352 37.90 27.06 -30.00
N ASP A 353 39.16 26.61 -29.88
CA ASP A 353 39.58 25.22 -29.73
C ASP A 353 39.88 24.82 -28.27
N GLN A 354 39.86 25.76 -27.32
CA GLN A 354 40.14 25.50 -25.92
C GLN A 354 38.88 25.11 -25.15
N ALA A 355 38.91 23.96 -24.47
CA ALA A 355 37.83 23.49 -23.60
C ALA A 355 38.12 23.87 -22.14
N ILE A 356 37.17 24.56 -21.50
CA ILE A 356 37.32 25.09 -20.14
C ILE A 356 36.17 24.54 -19.29
N PRO A 357 36.42 23.55 -18.41
CA PRO A 357 35.41 23.02 -17.51
C PRO A 357 34.90 24.10 -16.54
N VAL A 358 33.57 24.18 -16.38
CA VAL A 358 32.95 25.03 -15.36
C VAL A 358 33.08 24.34 -14.01
N PRO A 359 33.55 25.03 -12.94
CA PRO A 359 33.62 24.43 -11.61
C PRO A 359 32.27 23.91 -11.13
N ALA A 360 32.26 22.70 -10.55
CA ALA A 360 31.05 22.11 -9.98
C ALA A 360 30.47 23.02 -8.88
N ARG A 361 29.14 23.18 -8.89
CA ARG A 361 28.45 23.98 -7.88
C ARG A 361 28.20 23.17 -6.61
N PRO A 362 28.25 23.79 -5.42
CA PRO A 362 27.97 23.09 -4.16
C PRO A 362 26.53 22.61 -4.12
N LEU A 363 26.30 21.39 -3.63
CA LEU A 363 24.97 20.77 -3.51
C LEU A 363 24.01 21.53 -2.56
N SER A 364 24.55 22.37 -1.68
CA SER A 364 23.78 23.26 -0.79
C SER A 364 23.29 24.54 -1.47
N GLY A 365 23.69 24.81 -2.71
CA GLY A 365 23.27 25.97 -3.48
C GLY A 365 21.91 25.80 -4.17
N PRO A 366 21.48 26.80 -4.97
CA PRO A 366 20.28 26.70 -5.79
C PRO A 366 20.33 25.51 -6.75
N ALA A 367 19.21 24.77 -6.85
CA ALA A 367 19.10 23.58 -7.69
C ALA A 367 19.43 23.83 -9.18
N THR A 368 19.21 25.05 -9.66
CA THR A 368 19.48 25.48 -11.04
C THR A 368 20.12 26.86 -11.09
N SER A 369 20.94 27.15 -12.10
CA SER A 369 21.46 28.50 -12.37
C SER A 369 21.39 28.78 -13.86
N THR A 370 20.92 29.98 -14.22
CA THR A 370 21.00 30.49 -15.60
C THR A 370 22.38 31.07 -15.91
N GLN A 371 23.22 31.30 -14.91
CA GLN A 371 24.57 31.85 -15.10
C GLN A 371 25.63 30.79 -14.82
N ILE A 372 26.61 30.73 -15.70
CA ILE A 372 27.86 29.99 -15.51
C ILE A 372 29.03 30.96 -15.58
N THR A 373 30.05 30.75 -14.76
CA THR A 373 31.24 31.60 -14.71
C THR A 373 32.49 30.75 -14.88
N ILE A 374 33.37 31.17 -15.79
CA ILE A 374 34.71 30.61 -15.96
C ILE A 374 35.74 31.73 -15.88
N THR A 375 37.00 31.41 -15.58
CA THR A 375 38.11 32.36 -15.72
C THR A 375 38.76 32.17 -17.09
N VAL A 376 38.97 33.25 -17.85
CA VAL A 376 39.65 33.17 -19.15
C VAL A 376 41.11 32.75 -18.94
N PRO A 377 41.55 31.57 -19.42
CA PRO A 377 42.90 31.07 -19.17
C PRO A 377 43.96 31.89 -19.88
N ALA A 378 45.17 31.97 -19.30
CA ALA A 378 46.33 32.60 -19.94
C ALA A 378 46.81 31.89 -21.21
N SER A 379 46.35 30.65 -21.47
CA SER A 379 46.63 29.93 -22.71
C SER A 379 45.86 30.48 -23.92
N VAL A 380 44.80 31.27 -23.71
CA VAL A 380 44.02 31.88 -24.79
C VAL A 380 44.71 33.19 -25.20
N ALA A 381 45.24 33.24 -26.43
CA ALA A 381 45.83 34.47 -26.97
C ALA A 381 44.77 35.55 -27.20
N ALA A 382 45.15 36.83 -27.11
CA ALA A 382 44.24 37.94 -27.40
C ALA A 382 43.71 37.86 -28.86
N GLY A 383 42.41 38.02 -29.04
CA GLY A 383 41.74 37.83 -30.33
C GLY A 383 40.25 37.57 -30.19
N THR A 384 39.56 37.40 -31.31
CA THR A 384 38.13 37.08 -31.36
C THR A 384 37.93 35.60 -31.66
N TYR A 385 37.16 34.90 -30.83
CA TYR A 385 36.93 33.47 -30.95
C TYR A 385 35.44 33.12 -30.89
N PRO A 386 34.99 32.06 -31.59
CA PRO A 386 33.65 31.53 -31.41
C PRO A 386 33.51 30.92 -30.02
N LEU A 387 32.35 31.16 -29.41
CA LEU A 387 32.01 30.71 -28.07
C LEU A 387 30.97 29.60 -28.14
N ARG A 388 31.23 28.46 -27.51
CA ARG A 388 30.27 27.36 -27.37
C ARG A 388 30.18 26.91 -25.93
N VAL A 389 29.04 26.36 -25.55
CA VAL A 389 28.85 25.70 -24.26
C VAL A 389 28.32 24.29 -24.50
N GLU A 390 28.84 23.34 -23.76
CA GLU A 390 28.33 21.98 -23.68
C GLU A 390 27.82 21.73 -22.28
N VAL A 391 26.63 21.14 -22.17
CA VAL A 391 26.04 20.70 -20.89
C VAL A 391 25.63 19.25 -21.04
N ASP A 392 26.17 18.36 -20.21
CA ASP A 392 25.92 16.90 -20.23
C ASP A 392 25.98 16.29 -21.65
N GLY A 393 26.99 16.68 -22.43
CA GLY A 393 27.19 16.20 -23.81
C GLY A 393 26.34 16.88 -24.89
N ALA A 394 25.49 17.85 -24.54
CA ALA A 394 24.71 18.64 -25.50
C ALA A 394 25.40 19.99 -25.78
N GLN A 395 25.92 20.17 -27.00
CA GLN A 395 26.68 21.36 -27.40
C GLN A 395 25.78 22.44 -28.04
N SER A 396 25.99 23.70 -27.66
CA SER A 396 25.35 24.87 -28.27
C SER A 396 25.75 25.02 -29.74
N THR A 397 24.80 25.42 -30.58
CA THR A 397 25.03 25.61 -32.02
C THR A 397 25.68 26.96 -32.33
N LEU A 398 26.67 26.95 -33.23
CA LEU A 398 27.20 28.18 -33.85
C LEU A 398 26.37 28.54 -35.08
N THR A 399 26.04 29.83 -35.22
CA THR A 399 25.34 30.35 -36.41
C THR A 399 26.28 31.27 -37.16
N GLN A 400 26.45 31.05 -38.47
CA GLN A 400 27.21 31.99 -39.30
C GLN A 400 26.39 33.25 -39.55
N ASP A 401 26.99 34.41 -39.31
CA ASP A 401 26.37 35.70 -39.61
C ASP A 401 26.33 35.93 -41.12
N SER A 402 25.13 35.82 -41.68
CA SER A 402 24.89 35.99 -43.11
C SER A 402 24.44 37.41 -43.49
N ASN A 403 24.40 38.37 -42.56
CA ASN A 403 23.94 39.73 -42.83
C ASN A 403 25.10 40.59 -43.38
N PRO A 404 25.07 41.02 -44.66
CA PRO A 404 26.18 41.79 -45.25
C PRO A 404 26.42 43.16 -44.60
N ALA A 405 25.42 43.69 -43.87
CA ALA A 405 25.53 44.95 -43.16
C ALA A 405 26.08 44.80 -41.73
N SER A 406 26.31 43.57 -41.27
CA SER A 406 26.79 43.29 -39.91
C SER A 406 28.31 43.44 -39.81
N PRO A 407 28.84 44.01 -38.71
CA PRO A 407 30.29 44.08 -38.48
C PRO A 407 30.94 42.68 -38.33
N THR A 408 30.13 41.65 -38.07
CA THR A 408 30.56 40.26 -37.93
C THR A 408 30.22 39.40 -39.16
N PHE A 409 29.91 40.00 -40.31
CA PHE A 409 29.55 39.27 -41.54
C PHE A 409 30.56 38.16 -41.89
N GLY A 410 30.05 36.96 -42.14
CA GLY A 410 30.84 35.78 -42.47
C GLY A 410 31.43 35.03 -41.27
N GLN A 411 31.31 35.56 -40.05
CA GLN A 411 31.87 34.95 -38.84
C GLN A 411 30.82 34.12 -38.07
N TYR A 412 31.27 33.22 -37.19
CA TYR A 412 30.38 32.38 -36.36
C TYR A 412 30.02 33.07 -35.05
N LEU A 413 28.74 33.10 -34.69
CA LEU A 413 28.18 33.64 -33.45
C LEU A 413 27.64 32.51 -32.54
N PRO A 414 27.67 32.69 -31.20
CA PRO A 414 28.21 33.84 -30.47
C PRO A 414 29.75 33.85 -30.40
N GLN A 415 30.32 35.01 -30.07
CA GLN A 415 31.77 35.22 -29.98
C GLN A 415 32.20 35.88 -28.68
N ILE A 416 33.47 35.70 -28.36
CA ILE A 416 34.18 36.42 -27.32
C ILE A 416 35.39 37.15 -27.91
N GLN A 417 35.58 38.41 -27.52
CA GLN A 417 36.79 39.17 -27.76
C GLN A 417 37.65 39.16 -26.50
N VAL A 418 38.80 38.47 -26.60
CA VAL A 418 39.76 38.35 -25.51
C VAL A 418 40.80 39.46 -25.66
N THR A 419 40.91 40.28 -24.62
CA THR A 419 41.91 41.35 -24.51
C THR A 419 42.96 41.00 -23.46
N PRO A 420 44.17 41.59 -23.54
CA PRO A 420 45.25 41.33 -22.58
C PRO A 420 44.87 41.62 -21.12
#